data_AF-A0AAV3IKZ3-F1
#
_entry.id   AF-A0AAV3IKZ3-F1
#
_cell.length_a   1.000
_cell.length_b   1.000
_cell.length_c   1.000
_cell.angle_alpha   90.00
_cell.angle_beta   90.00
_cell.angle_gamma   90.00
#
_symmetry.space_group_name_H-M   'P 1'
#
loop_
_entity.id
_entity.type
_entity.pdbx_description
1 polymer ?
#
loop_
_entity_poly.entity_id
_entity_poly.type
_entity_poly.pdbx_seq_one_letter_code
_entity_poly.pdbx_strand_id
1 'polypeptide(L)'
;MFQPQAQTHLANREQAMKVLQEIADYFQANEPHSPVSYMLQKTIKWSQMPLHEWLAQVIKDENPLQMVQEMLGVQPKNEYE
;
A
#
# COMPACT_ATOMS: atom_id res chain seq x y z
N MET A 1 6.00 -22.22 -6.26
CA MET A 1 7.21 -21.64 -5.63
C MET A 1 7.68 -20.48 -6.49
N PHE A 2 7.76 -19.28 -5.93
CA PHE A 2 8.27 -18.10 -6.64
C PHE A 2 9.77 -18.23 -6.89
N GLN A 3 10.22 -18.07 -8.14
CA GLN A 3 11.63 -18.13 -8.53
C GLN A 3 11.97 -16.86 -9.34
N PRO A 4 12.59 -15.83 -8.73
CA PRO A 4 12.72 -14.50 -9.35
C PRO A 4 13.75 -14.38 -10.50
N GLN A 5 14.11 -15.44 -11.22
CA GLN A 5 15.23 -15.41 -12.19
C GLN A 5 14.83 -15.66 -13.66
N ALA A 6 15.60 -15.03 -14.57
CA ALA A 6 15.52 -15.02 -16.04
C ALA A 6 14.32 -14.30 -16.71
N GLN A 7 13.38 -13.73 -15.95
CA GLN A 7 12.20 -13.04 -16.50
C GLN A 7 12.23 -11.53 -16.27
N THR A 8 11.42 -10.80 -17.04
CA THR A 8 11.27 -9.34 -16.88
C THR A 8 10.64 -9.02 -15.53
N HIS A 9 10.91 -7.82 -15.00
CA HIS A 9 10.30 -7.35 -13.75
C HIS A 9 8.77 -7.47 -13.75
N LEU A 10 8.12 -7.24 -14.90
CA LEU A 10 6.66 -7.38 -15.04
C LEU A 10 6.19 -8.82 -14.86
N ALA A 11 6.86 -9.79 -15.50
CA ALA A 11 6.51 -11.21 -15.35
C ALA A 11 6.71 -11.69 -13.90
N ASN A 12 7.80 -11.28 -13.25
CA ASN A 12 8.04 -11.58 -11.84
C ASN A 12 6.97 -10.97 -10.94
N ARG A 13 6.53 -9.73 -11.23
CA ARG A 13 5.45 -9.07 -10.49
C ARG A 13 4.13 -9.83 -10.63
N GLU A 14 3.76 -10.23 -11.84
CA GLU A 14 2.53 -11.00 -12.07
C GLU A 14 2.53 -12.32 -11.30
N GLN A 15 3.64 -13.05 -11.32
CA GLN A 15 3.79 -14.28 -10.55
C GLN A 15 3.68 -14.04 -9.04
N ALA A 16 4.34 -13.00 -8.52
CA ALA A 16 4.26 -12.64 -7.12
C ALA A 16 2.82 -12.30 -6.70
N MET A 17 2.07 -11.57 -7.54
CA MET A 17 0.67 -11.25 -7.27
C MET A 17 -0.25 -12.48 -7.32
N LYS A 18 0.02 -13.46 -8.19
CA LYS A 18 -0.72 -14.74 -8.20
C LYS A 18 -0.52 -15.52 -6.90
N VAL A 19 0.72 -15.64 -6.44
CA VAL A 19 1.01 -16.30 -5.15
C VAL A 19 0.35 -15.55 -4.00
N LEU A 20 0.36 -14.21 -4.02
CA LEU A 20 -0.31 -13.40 -3.00
C LEU A 20 -1.84 -13.64 -2.98
N GLN A 21 -2.46 -13.82 -4.15
CA GLN A 21 -3.88 -14.17 -4.25
C GLN A 21 -4.18 -15.54 -3.66
N GLU A 22 -3.36 -16.56 -3.96
CA GLU A 22 -3.52 -17.90 -3.37
C GLU A 22 -3.45 -17.88 -1.84
N ILE A 23 -2.54 -17.08 -1.27
CA ILE A 23 -2.43 -16.87 0.18
C ILE A 23 -3.69 -16.17 0.71
N ALA A 24 -4.15 -15.11 0.04
CA ALA A 24 -5.35 -14.37 0.45
C ALA A 24 -6.60 -15.26 0.44
N ASP A 25 -6.74 -16.13 -0.56
CA ASP A 25 -7.86 -17.07 -0.67
C ASP A 25 -7.84 -18.10 0.46
N TYR A 26 -6.65 -18.60 0.83
CA TYR A 26 -6.48 -19.48 1.98
C TYR A 26 -6.94 -18.81 3.29
N PHE A 27 -6.47 -17.60 3.58
CA PHE A 27 -6.88 -16.88 4.79
C PHE A 27 -8.36 -16.50 4.77
N GLN A 28 -8.92 -16.16 3.61
CA GLN A 28 -10.34 -15.87 3.47
C GLN A 28 -11.22 -17.09 3.76
N ALA A 29 -10.78 -18.28 3.36
CA ALA A 29 -11.52 -19.53 3.58
C ALA A 29 -11.43 -20.02 5.04
N ASN A 30 -10.27 -19.87 5.69
CA ASN A 30 -10.02 -20.44 7.02
C ASN A 30 -10.22 -19.43 8.16
N GLU A 31 -9.93 -18.15 7.93
CA GLU A 31 -9.99 -17.07 8.92
C GLU A 31 -10.58 -15.77 8.33
N PRO A 32 -11.85 -15.77 7.87
CA PRO A 32 -12.46 -14.65 7.14
C PRO A 32 -12.49 -13.33 7.93
N HIS A 33 -12.47 -13.40 9.26
CA HIS A 33 -12.51 -12.25 10.16
C HIS A 33 -11.13 -11.89 10.75
N SER A 34 -10.07 -12.60 10.34
CA SER A 34 -8.71 -12.27 10.76
C SER A 34 -8.24 -10.95 10.13
N PRO A 35 -7.55 -10.08 10.87
CA PRO A 35 -6.91 -8.90 10.31
C PRO A 35 -6.00 -9.22 9.11
N VAL A 36 -5.36 -10.40 9.12
CA VAL A 36 -4.49 -10.85 8.03
C VAL A 36 -5.26 -11.04 6.73
N SER A 37 -6.40 -11.75 6.78
CA SER A 37 -7.28 -11.94 5.63
C SER A 37 -7.71 -10.60 5.03
N TYR A 38 -8.18 -9.68 5.89
CA TYR A 38 -8.62 -8.36 5.47
C TYR A 38 -7.51 -7.53 4.82
N MET A 39 -6.31 -7.55 5.39
CA MET A 39 -5.16 -6.80 4.87
C MET A 39 -4.64 -7.36 3.55
N LEU A 40 -4.65 -8.67 3.36
CA LEU A 40 -4.28 -9.30 2.09
C LEU A 40 -5.23 -8.89 0.97
N GLN A 41 -6.54 -8.93 1.23
CA GLN A 41 -7.57 -8.49 0.28
C GLN A 41 -7.41 -7.00 -0.10
N LYS A 42 -7.13 -6.13 0.88
CA LYS A 42 -6.81 -4.72 0.62
C LYS A 42 -5.55 -4.54 -0.22
N THR A 43 -4.49 -5.25 0.12
CA THR A 43 -3.19 -5.17 -0.56
C THR A 43 -3.33 -5.55 -2.04
N ILE A 44 -4.08 -6.61 -2.34
CA ILE A 44 -4.36 -7.03 -3.72
C ILE A 44 -5.12 -5.94 -4.49
N LYS A 45 -6.16 -5.34 -3.89
CA LYS A 45 -6.89 -4.22 -4.51
C LYS A 45 -5.97 -3.03 -4.79
N TRP A 46 -5.15 -2.63 -3.81
CA TRP A 46 -4.21 -1.52 -3.98
C TRP A 46 -3.14 -1.79 -5.03
N SER A 47 -2.71 -3.04 -5.18
CA SER A 47 -1.73 -3.42 -6.22
C SER A 47 -2.20 -3.18 -7.64
N GLN A 48 -3.50 -3.06 -7.87
CA GLN A 48 -4.10 -2.81 -9.19
C GLN A 48 -4.34 -1.31 -9.43
N MET A 49 -4.18 -0.47 -8.40
CA MET A 49 -4.43 0.96 -8.47
C MET A 49 -3.15 1.73 -8.82
N PRO A 50 -3.25 2.77 -9.66
CA PRO A 50 -2.23 3.80 -9.74
C PRO A 50 -2.00 4.47 -8.38
N LEU A 51 -0.75 4.85 -8.10
CA LEU A 51 -0.35 5.44 -6.80
C LEU A 51 -1.22 6.65 -6.40
N HIS A 52 -1.58 7.52 -7.34
CA HIS A 52 -2.37 8.72 -7.07
C HIS A 52 -3.82 8.39 -6.65
N GLU A 53 -4.43 7.36 -7.24
CA GLU A 53 -5.77 6.90 -6.84
C GLU A 53 -5.76 6.27 -5.46
N TRP A 54 -4.71 5.48 -5.17
CA TRP A 54 -4.52 4.91 -3.84
C TRP A 54 -4.32 6.01 -2.78
N LEU A 55 -3.44 6.99 -3.04
CA LEU A 55 -3.19 8.10 -2.13
C LEU A 55 -4.47 8.88 -1.80
N ALA A 56 -5.31 9.16 -2.81
CA ALA A 56 -6.57 9.85 -2.63
C ALA A 56 -7.58 9.05 -1.76
N GLN A 57 -7.51 7.72 -1.77
CA GLN A 57 -8.37 6.88 -0.92
C GLN A 57 -7.86 6.73 0.51
N VAL A 58 -6.53 6.81 0.71
CA VAL A 58 -5.88 6.62 2.01
C VAL A 58 -5.81 7.92 2.80
N ILE A 59 -5.61 9.06 2.13
CA ILE A 59 -5.56 10.38 2.76
C ILE A 59 -6.99 10.91 2.83
N LYS A 60 -7.62 10.79 4.02
CA LYS A 60 -9.01 11.22 4.24
C LYS A 60 -9.16 12.68 4.71
N ASP A 61 -8.09 13.36 5.13
CA ASP A 61 -8.18 14.71 5.70
C ASP A 61 -7.22 15.72 5.03
N GLU A 62 -7.78 16.87 4.67
CA GLU A 62 -7.21 17.97 3.90
C GLU A 62 -6.27 18.90 4.71
N ASN A 63 -5.23 18.39 5.37
CA ASN A 63 -4.10 19.30 5.66
C ASN A 63 -2.71 18.67 5.48
N PRO A 64 -2.35 18.29 4.25
CA PRO A 64 -1.04 17.74 3.92
C PRO A 64 0.12 18.73 4.15
N LEU A 65 -0.16 20.03 4.26
CA LEU A 65 0.86 21.06 4.37
C LEU A 65 1.55 21.09 5.75
N GLN A 66 0.78 20.98 6.83
CA GLN A 66 1.32 21.02 8.21
C GLN A 66 2.21 19.81 8.50
N MET A 67 1.80 18.62 8.07
CA MET A 67 2.58 17.39 8.32
C MET A 67 3.87 17.34 7.48
N VAL A 68 3.86 17.92 6.28
CA VAL A 68 5.08 18.08 5.46
C VAL A 68 6.03 19.12 6.05
N GLN A 69 5.52 20.22 6.61
CA GLN A 69 6.33 21.25 7.29
C GLN A 69 7.03 20.70 8.54
N GLU A 70 6.33 19.87 9.32
CA GLU A 70 6.89 19.20 10.51
C GLU A 70 7.94 18.15 10.16
N MET A 71 7.70 17.30 9.14
CA MET A 71 8.69 16.30 8.71
C MET A 71 9.96 16.91 8.10
N LEU A 72 9.85 18.08 7.46
CA LEU A 72 11.00 18.81 6.90
C LEU A 72 11.69 19.71 7.92
N GLY A 73 11.22 19.76 9.18
CA GLY A 73 11.84 20.51 10.27
C GLY A 73 11.76 22.03 10.11
N VAL A 74 10.88 22.54 9.26
CA VAL A 74 10.71 23.97 9.02
C VAL A 74 9.77 24.50 10.09
N GLN A 75 10.33 25.04 11.18
CA GLN A 75 9.50 25.85 12.08
C GLN A 75 8.99 27.08 11.32
N PRO A 76 7.70 27.46 11.42
CA PRO A 76 7.26 28.75 10.96
C PRO A 76 8.11 29.78 11.70
N LYS A 77 8.91 30.54 10.96
CA LYS A 77 9.63 31.68 11.50
C LYS A 77 8.54 32.62 12.03
N ASN A 78 8.38 32.66 13.34
CA ASN A 78 7.56 33.69 13.99
C ASN A 78 8.29 35.02 13.74
N GLU A 79 7.92 35.70 12.66
CA GLU A 79 8.34 37.08 12.38
C GLU A 79 7.37 38.05 13.05
N TYR A 80 7.37 38.07 14.38
CA TYR A 80 7.07 39.19 15.29
C TYR A 80 7.61 38.68 16.65
N GLU A 81 8.74 39.09 17.22
CA GLU A 81 9.42 40.40 17.29
C GLU A 81 10.94 40.28 17.05
#